data_AF-A0A8I2YVX3-F1
#
_entry.id   AF-A0A8I2YVX3-F1
#
_cell.length_a   1.000
_cell.length_b   1.000
_cell.length_c   1.000
_cell.angle_alpha   90.00
_cell.angle_beta   90.00
_cell.angle_gamma   90.00
#
_symmetry.space_group_name_H-M   'P 1'
#
loop_
_entity.id
_entity.type
_entity.pdbx_description
1 polymer ?
#
loop_
_entity_poly.entity_id
_entity_poly.type
_entity_poly.pdbx_seq_one_letter_code
_entity_poly.pdbx_strand_id
1 'polypeptide(L)'
;MSQDEFRSNRYDQIGALRDLEEAIVLTREAFHLFPKGHADRPGSLNKLAARLSARYKYLGVVEDLEECIVLGREALDIRPKGHPGRSSSLNTLALRLSTRYDNLGVTEDLESAF
;
A
#
# COMPACT_ATOMS: atom_id res chain seq x y z
N MET A 1 -9.25 -32.47 -4.77
CA MET A 1 -9.48 -31.10 -5.26
C MET A 1 -9.65 -31.17 -6.77
N SER A 2 -10.82 -30.81 -7.30
CA SER A 2 -11.18 -30.98 -8.71
C SER A 2 -10.77 -29.76 -9.56
N GLN A 3 -10.72 -29.92 -10.89
CA GLN A 3 -10.43 -28.82 -11.82
C GLN A 3 -11.41 -27.64 -11.69
N ASP A 4 -12.65 -27.89 -11.23
CA ASP A 4 -13.67 -26.88 -11.01
C ASP A 4 -13.38 -26.01 -9.77
N GLU A 5 -12.85 -26.58 -8.69
CA GLU A 5 -12.42 -25.81 -7.50
C GLU A 5 -11.25 -24.88 -7.83
N PHE A 6 -10.29 -25.36 -8.64
CA PHE A 6 -9.15 -24.55 -9.08
C PHE A 6 -9.59 -23.41 -10.02
N ARG A 7 -10.55 -23.70 -10.90
CA ARG A 7 -11.13 -22.71 -11.82
C ARG A 7 -11.92 -21.65 -11.05
N SER A 8 -12.78 -22.04 -10.11
CA SER A 8 -13.55 -21.12 -9.26
C SER A 8 -12.63 -20.19 -8.46
N ASN A 9 -11.64 -20.75 -7.75
CA ASN A 9 -10.71 -19.97 -6.92
C ASN A 9 -9.93 -18.92 -7.74
N ARG A 10 -9.54 -19.26 -8.97
CA ARG A 10 -8.84 -18.31 -9.86
C ARG A 10 -9.76 -17.20 -10.36
N TYR A 11 -11.03 -17.48 -10.64
CA TYR A 11 -12.00 -16.45 -11.02
C TYR A 11 -12.27 -15.49 -9.84
N ASP A 12 -12.43 -16.04 -8.64
CA ASP A 12 -12.66 -15.25 -7.42
C ASP A 12 -11.47 -14.33 -7.12
N GLN A 13 -10.25 -14.84 -7.29
CA GLN A 13 -9.01 -14.05 -7.16
C GLN A 13 -8.91 -12.91 -8.18
N ILE A 14 -9.28 -13.15 -9.44
CA ILE A 14 -9.29 -12.12 -10.48
C ILE A 14 -10.37 -11.07 -10.18
N GLY A 15 -11.55 -11.47 -9.71
CA GLY A 15 -12.61 -10.56 -9.28
C GLY A 15 -12.14 -9.66 -8.14
N ALA A 16 -11.60 -10.26 -7.07
CA ALA A 16 -11.08 -9.52 -5.92
C ALA A 16 -9.94 -8.55 -6.29
N LEU A 17 -9.08 -8.92 -7.26
CA LEU A 17 -8.04 -8.04 -7.74
C LEU A 17 -8.62 -6.82 -8.49
N ARG A 18 -9.62 -7.02 -9.35
CA ARG A 18 -10.29 -5.91 -10.06
C ARG A 18 -10.95 -4.95 -9.09
N ASP A 19 -11.66 -5.47 -8.09
CA ASP A 19 -12.27 -4.65 -7.04
C ASP A 19 -11.22 -3.86 -6.26
N LEU A 20 -10.05 -4.46 -6.00
CA LEU A 20 -8.93 -3.78 -5.35
C LEU A 20 -8.36 -2.65 -6.21
N GLU A 21 -8.16 -2.89 -7.50
CA GLU A 21 -7.67 -1.87 -8.45
C GLU A 21 -8.63 -0.69 -8.57
N GLU A 22 -9.93 -0.96 -8.72
CA GLU A 22 -10.96 0.08 -8.74
C GLU A 22 -10.97 0.87 -7.43
N ALA A 23 -10.88 0.17 -6.29
CA ALA A 23 -10.85 0.82 -4.99
C ALA A 23 -9.59 1.69 -4.79
N ILE A 24 -8.45 1.34 -5.40
CA ILE A 24 -7.24 2.19 -5.42
C ILE A 24 -7.52 3.47 -6.21
N VAL A 25 -8.07 3.36 -7.42
CA VAL A 25 -8.39 4.51 -8.28
C VAL A 25 -9.31 5.49 -7.57
N LEU A 26 -10.46 5.01 -7.08
CA LEU A 26 -11.46 5.86 -6.39
C LEU A 26 -10.89 6.54 -5.15
N THR A 27 -9.99 5.86 -4.43
CA THR A 27 -9.41 6.43 -3.21
C THR A 27 -8.30 7.42 -3.51
N ARG A 28 -7.57 7.23 -4.61
CA ARG A 28 -6.60 8.20 -5.09
C ARG A 28 -7.32 9.47 -5.53
N GLU A 29 -8.42 9.37 -6.26
CA GLU A 29 -9.28 10.51 -6.61
C GLU A 29 -9.78 11.24 -5.35
N ALA A 30 -10.38 10.51 -4.40
CA ALA A 30 -10.85 11.08 -3.14
C ALA A 30 -9.72 11.78 -2.36
N PHE A 31 -8.52 11.19 -2.32
CA PHE A 31 -7.36 11.79 -1.67
C PHE A 31 -6.94 13.12 -2.32
N HIS A 32 -6.98 13.21 -3.65
CA HIS A 32 -6.67 14.44 -4.37
C HIS A 32 -7.74 15.54 -4.21
N LEU A 33 -8.98 15.18 -3.88
CA LEU A 33 -10.04 16.15 -3.59
C LEU A 33 -9.89 16.84 -2.23
N PHE A 34 -9.19 16.22 -1.27
CA PHE A 34 -9.02 16.80 0.06
C PHE A 34 -7.77 17.68 0.10
N PRO A 35 -7.85 19.02 0.26
CA PRO A 35 -6.66 19.86 0.38
C PRO A 35 -5.82 19.53 1.62
N LYS A 36 -4.56 20.00 1.66
CA LYS A 36 -3.72 19.89 2.85
C LYS A 36 -4.43 20.52 4.05
N GLY A 37 -4.51 19.79 5.16
CA GLY A 37 -5.21 20.22 6.38
C GLY A 37 -6.69 19.83 6.48
N HIS A 38 -7.28 19.24 5.43
CA HIS A 38 -8.65 18.74 5.48
C HIS A 38 -8.78 17.58 6.50
N ALA A 39 -9.87 17.58 7.29
CA ALA A 39 -10.09 16.61 8.37
C ALA A 39 -10.09 15.15 7.89
N ASP A 40 -10.59 14.90 6.67
CA ASP A 40 -10.67 13.56 6.09
C ASP A 40 -9.40 13.09 5.37
N ARG A 41 -8.43 13.99 5.11
CA ARG A 41 -7.20 13.64 4.38
C ARG A 41 -6.38 12.54 5.06
N PRO A 42 -6.22 12.50 6.40
CA PRO A 42 -5.57 11.37 7.08
C PRO A 42 -6.29 10.04 6.88
N GLY A 43 -7.63 10.06 6.83
CA GLY A 43 -8.44 8.86 6.65
C GLY A 43 -8.30 8.29 5.24
N SER A 44 -8.39 9.13 4.22
CA SER A 44 -8.18 8.73 2.82
C SER A 44 -6.77 8.24 2.57
N LEU A 45 -5.75 8.88 3.17
CA LEU A 45 -4.35 8.47 3.07
C LEU A 45 -4.15 7.04 3.59
N ASN A 46 -4.66 6.73 4.80
CA ASN A 46 -4.52 5.38 5.36
C ASN A 46 -5.22 4.32 4.50
N LYS A 47 -6.39 4.65 3.96
CA LYS A 47 -7.15 3.77 3.06
C LYS A 47 -6.41 3.50 1.75
N LEU A 48 -5.83 4.53 1.12
CA LEU A 48 -5.06 4.39 -0.11
C LEU A 48 -3.83 3.52 0.14
N ALA A 49 -3.07 3.83 1.18
CA ALA A 49 -1.85 3.10 1.51
C ALA A 49 -2.11 1.64 1.93
N ALA A 50 -3.24 1.33 2.57
CA ALA A 50 -3.63 -0.05 2.86
C ALA A 50 -3.92 -0.87 1.59
N ARG A 51 -4.61 -0.26 0.62
CA ARG A 51 -4.95 -0.93 -0.65
C ARG A 51 -3.73 -1.16 -1.54
N LEU A 52 -2.85 -0.15 -1.65
CA LEU A 52 -1.56 -0.28 -2.34
C LEU A 52 -0.70 -1.37 -1.69
N SER A 53 -0.63 -1.43 -0.36
CA SER A 53 0.07 -2.51 0.35
C SER A 53 -0.52 -3.90 0.07
N ALA A 54 -1.84 -4.00 -0.08
CA ALA A 54 -2.50 -5.26 -0.42
C ALA A 54 -2.19 -5.70 -1.87
N ARG A 55 -2.23 -4.75 -2.82
CA ARG A 55 -1.90 -5.04 -4.22
C ARG A 55 -0.43 -5.41 -4.38
N TYR A 56 0.47 -4.73 -3.67
CA TYR A 56 1.87 -5.13 -3.60
C TYR A 56 2.06 -6.56 -3.10
N LYS A 57 1.39 -6.95 -2.01
CA LYS A 57 1.48 -8.32 -1.48
C LYS A 57 0.97 -9.36 -2.46
N TYR A 58 0.00 -9.01 -3.30
CA TYR A 58 -0.62 -9.93 -4.23
C TYR A 58 0.12 -10.02 -5.58
N LEU A 59 0.61 -8.90 -6.10
CA LEU A 59 1.20 -8.80 -7.44
C LEU A 59 2.71 -8.49 -7.46
N GLY A 60 3.29 -8.04 -6.35
CA GLY A 60 4.69 -7.62 -6.29
C GLY A 60 4.99 -6.27 -6.96
N VAL A 61 3.97 -5.44 -7.25
CA VAL A 61 4.11 -4.14 -7.93
C VAL A 61 4.89 -3.15 -7.05
N VAL A 62 6.19 -3.00 -7.28
CA VAL A 62 7.12 -2.22 -6.44
C VAL A 62 6.67 -0.77 -6.31
N GLU A 63 6.09 -0.19 -7.36
CA GLU A 63 5.58 1.17 -7.37
C GLU A 63 4.51 1.41 -6.29
N ASP A 64 3.71 0.39 -5.97
CA ASP A 64 2.71 0.49 -4.90
C ASP A 64 3.36 0.60 -3.52
N LEU A 65 4.46 -0.12 -3.31
CA LEU A 65 5.20 -0.07 -2.06
C LEU A 65 5.89 1.30 -1.90
N GLU A 66 6.46 1.84 -2.97
CA GLU A 66 7.05 3.17 -2.96
C GLU A 66 6.01 4.25 -2.67
N GLU A 67 4.84 4.19 -3.31
CA GLU A 67 3.75 5.13 -3.04
C GLU A 67 3.25 4.99 -1.59
N CYS A 68 3.17 3.77 -1.05
CA CYS A 68 2.86 3.56 0.37
C CYS A 68 3.86 4.24 1.32
N ILE A 69 5.15 4.27 0.96
CA ILE A 69 6.20 4.93 1.74
C ILE A 69 6.03 6.45 1.67
N VAL A 70 5.78 7.00 0.48
CA VAL A 70 5.50 8.43 0.29
C VAL A 70 4.30 8.88 1.12
N LEU A 71 3.18 8.16 1.04
CA LEU A 71 1.98 8.43 1.84
C LEU A 71 2.26 8.30 3.34
N GLY A 72 3.07 7.31 3.75
CA GLY A 72 3.48 7.14 5.15
C GLY A 72 4.28 8.34 5.68
N ARG A 73 5.11 8.96 4.85
CA ARG A 73 5.84 10.20 5.20
C ARG A 73 4.89 11.39 5.32
N GLU A 74 3.97 11.55 4.38
CA GLU A 74 2.96 12.62 4.45
C GLU A 74 2.07 12.50 5.70
N ALA A 75 1.73 11.28 6.14
CA ALA A 75 1.01 11.08 7.39
C ALA A 75 1.79 11.59 8.62
N LEU A 76 3.12 11.57 8.59
CA LEU A 76 3.96 12.12 9.67
C LEU A 76 4.03 13.65 9.64
N ASP A 77 3.88 14.26 8.47
CA ASP A 77 3.76 15.71 8.34
C ASP A 77 2.43 16.20 8.92
N ILE A 78 1.34 15.45 8.69
CA ILE A 78 0.02 15.76 9.25
C ILE A 78 -0.06 15.49 10.76
N ARG A 79 0.73 14.53 11.26
CA ARG A 79 0.73 14.10 12.67
C ARG A 79 2.04 14.48 13.34
N PRO A 80 2.25 15.77 13.70
CA PRO A 80 3.51 16.25 14.27
C PRO A 80 3.79 15.63 15.65
N LYS A 81 4.97 15.91 16.20
CA LYS A 81 5.38 15.42 17.53
C LYS A 81 4.30 15.79 18.57
N GLY A 82 3.89 14.81 19.37
CA GLY A 82 2.81 14.95 20.36
C GLY A 82 1.41 14.56 19.85
N HIS A 83 1.22 14.39 18.54
CA HIS A 83 -0.06 13.90 18.01
C HIS A 83 -0.30 12.42 18.42
N PRO A 84 -1.47 12.06 18.97
CA PRO A 84 -1.73 10.70 19.47
C PRO A 84 -1.51 9.58 18.44
N GLY A 85 -1.89 9.81 17.18
CA GLY A 85 -1.71 8.86 16.08
C GLY A 85 -0.32 8.83 15.44
N ARG A 86 0.66 9.60 15.94
CA ARG A 86 2.00 9.66 15.31
C ARG A 86 2.76 8.33 15.45
N SER A 87 2.70 7.70 16.62
CA SER A 87 3.37 6.41 16.90
C SER A 87 2.93 5.32 15.93
N SER A 88 1.62 5.17 15.70
CA SER A 88 1.09 4.21 14.73
C SER A 88 1.59 4.48 13.31
N SER A 89 1.67 5.74 12.91
CA SER A 89 2.16 6.14 11.57
C SER A 89 3.64 5.80 11.39
N LEU A 90 4.45 6.04 12.42
CA LEU A 90 5.88 5.67 12.44
C LEU A 90 6.05 4.16 12.32
N ASN A 91 5.29 3.39 13.09
CA ASN A 91 5.36 1.93 13.05
C ASN A 91 4.98 1.37 11.66
N THR A 92 3.91 1.90 11.05
CA THR A 92 3.50 1.51 9.70
C THR A 92 4.54 1.89 8.65
N LEU A 93 5.13 3.09 8.74
CA LEU A 93 6.18 3.51 7.82
C LEU A 93 7.44 2.64 7.97
N ALA A 94 7.84 2.32 9.21
CA ALA A 94 8.97 1.44 9.49
C ALA A 94 8.75 0.05 8.87
N LEU A 95 7.57 -0.54 9.05
CA LEU A 95 7.24 -1.84 8.45
C LEU A 95 7.35 -1.82 6.92
N ARG A 96 6.85 -0.77 6.27
CA ARG A 96 6.93 -0.62 4.81
C ARG A 96 8.37 -0.48 4.32
N LEU A 97 9.19 0.29 5.04
CA LEU A 97 10.62 0.44 4.74
C LEU A 97 11.38 -0.88 4.92
N SER A 98 11.06 -1.65 5.96
CA SER A 98 11.63 -3.00 6.14
C SER A 98 11.22 -3.93 5.00
N THR A 99 9.93 -3.98 4.65
CA THR A 99 9.47 -4.77 3.49
C THR A 99 10.17 -4.38 2.19
N ARG A 100 10.41 -3.08 1.97
CA ARG A 100 11.17 -2.60 0.81
C ARG A 100 12.60 -3.11 0.85
N TYR A 101 13.27 -2.99 1.99
CA TYR A 101 14.64 -3.48 2.15
C TYR A 101 14.73 -4.99 1.90
N ASP A 102 13.83 -5.78 2.49
CA ASP A 102 13.83 -7.24 2.34
C ASP A 102 13.55 -7.66 0.89
N ASN A 103 12.65 -6.97 0.19
CA ASN A 103 12.23 -7.37 -1.15
C ASN A 103 13.11 -6.80 -2.27
N LEU A 104 13.69 -5.60 -2.08
CA LEU A 104 14.58 -4.97 -3.07
C LEU A 104 16.07 -5.19 -2.78
N GLY A 105 16.46 -5.35 -1.52
CA GLY A 105 17.83 -5.73 -1.15
C GLY A 105 18.18 -7.13 -1.68
N VAL A 106 17.19 -8.03 -1.75
CA VAL A 106 17.35 -9.34 -2.40
C VAL A 106 17.47 -9.24 -3.93
N THR A 107 16.82 -8.26 -4.58
CA THR A 107 16.93 -8.11 -6.05
C THR A 107 18.25 -7.50 -6.50
N GLU A 108 18.82 -6.53 -5.78
CA GLU A 108 20.16 -5.99 -6.11
C GLU A 108 21.27 -7.05 -5.92
N ASP A 109 21.14 -7.93 -4.90
CA ASP A 109 22.07 -9.05 -4.67
C ASP A 109 21.98 -10.13 -5.76
N LEU A 110 20.82 -10.33 -6.39
CA LEU A 110 20.63 -11.29 -7.48
C LEU A 110 21.06 -10.75 -8.85
N GLU A 111 20.92 -9.46 -9.11
CA GLU A 111 21.40 -8.83 -10.35
C GLU A 111 22.93 -8.69 -10.39
N SER A 112 23.59 -8.68 -9.23
CA SER A 112 25.06 -8.59 -9.12
C SER A 112 25.79 -9.94 -9.26
N ALA A 113 25.06 -11.04 -9.52
CA ALA A 113 25.60 -12.40 -9.59
C ALA A 113 25.77 -12.96 -11.03
N PHE A 114 25.63 -12.12 -12.07
CA PHE A 114 25.82 -12.50 -13.48
C PHE A 114 26.94 -11.75 -14.18
#